data_AF-S6HFF5-F1
#
_entry.id   AF-S6HFF5-F1
#
_cell.length_a   1.000
_cell.length_b   1.000
_cell.length_c   1.000
_cell.angle_alpha   90.00
_cell.angle_beta   90.00
_cell.angle_gamma   90.00
#
_symmetry.space_group_name_H-M   'P 1'
#
loop_
_entity.id
_entity.type
_entity.pdbx_description
1 polymer ?
#
loop_
_entity_poly.entity_id
_entity_poly.type
_entity_poly.pdbx_seq_one_letter_code
_entity_poly.pdbx_strand_id
1 'polypeptide(L)' 'MIESYEATTNHLIEAGWQKESPASFRKDGCEIVFDTSHYVELYDASEKRISEAPIRSVEDMINFLNSNQI' A
#
# COMPACT_ATOMS: atom_id res chain seq x y z
N MET A 1 13.02 -4.01 -10.08
CA MET A 1 13.40 -2.65 -9.64
C MET A 1 12.10 -1.92 -9.32
N ILE A 2 11.94 -1.24 -8.17
CA ILE A 2 10.81 -0.31 -8.02
C ILE A 2 11.09 0.82 -9.02
N GLU A 3 10.26 1.00 -10.04
CA GLU A 3 10.49 2.04 -11.05
C GLU A 3 10.40 3.46 -10.49
N SER A 4 9.77 3.65 -9.32
CA SER A 4 9.97 4.72 -8.33
C SER A 4 8.79 4.70 -7.34
N TYR A 5 8.92 5.40 -6.21
CA TYR A 5 7.78 5.76 -5.35
C TYR A 5 6.62 6.41 -6.14
N GLU A 6 6.96 7.14 -7.20
CA GLU A 6 6.00 7.81 -8.09
C GLU A 6 5.18 6.79 -8.89
N ALA A 7 5.80 5.75 -9.46
CA ALA A 7 5.08 4.68 -10.16
C ALA A 7 4.09 3.95 -9.25
N THR A 8 4.51 3.68 -8.00
CA THR A 8 3.65 3.07 -6.97
C THR A 8 2.46 3.97 -6.62
N THR A 9 2.73 5.26 -6.41
CA THR A 9 1.70 6.27 -6.12
C THR A 9 0.67 6.34 -7.24
N ASN A 10 1.12 6.38 -8.50
CA ASN A 10 0.24 6.47 -9.66
C ASN A 10 -0.66 5.23 -9.78
N HIS A 11 -0.10 4.03 -9.60
CA HIS A 11 -0.88 2.79 -9.63
C HIS A 11 -1.99 2.75 -8.56
N LEU A 12 -1.68 3.18 -7.34
CA LEU A 12 -2.67 3.26 -6.26
C LEU A 12 -3.80 4.25 -6.59
N ILE A 13 -3.45 5.42 -7.12
CA ILE A 13 -4.44 6.43 -7.53
C ILE A 13 -5.33 5.89 -8.66
N GLU A 14 -4.76 5.23 -9.67
CA GLU A 14 -5.50 4.58 -10.76
C GLU A 14 -6.45 3.48 -10.24
N ALA A 15 -6.04 2.75 -9.20
CA ALA A 15 -6.86 1.74 -8.52
C ALA A 15 -7.92 2.33 -7.56
N GLY A 16 -8.07 3.66 -7.51
CA GLY A 16 -9.08 4.35 -6.72
C GLY A 16 -8.67 4.64 -5.27
N TRP A 17 -7.39 4.51 -4.93
CA TRP A 17 -6.89 4.89 -3.62
C TRP A 17 -6.63 6.39 -3.53
N GLN A 18 -7.05 6.99 -2.42
CA GLN A 18 -6.78 8.39 -2.10
C GLN A 18 -5.49 8.49 -1.29
N LYS A 19 -4.56 9.36 -1.71
CA LYS A 19 -3.35 9.65 -0.96
C LYS A 19 -3.67 10.60 0.21
N GLU A 20 -3.46 10.14 1.44
CA GLU A 20 -3.72 10.92 2.65
C GLU A 20 -2.44 11.61 3.17
N SER A 21 -1.30 10.95 3.00
CA SER A 21 0.00 11.49 3.41
C SER A 21 1.12 11.02 2.47
N PRO A 22 2.37 11.52 2.62
CA PRO A 22 3.49 10.97 1.87
C PRO A 22 3.70 9.46 2.06
N ALA A 23 3.23 8.90 3.18
CA ALA A 23 3.43 7.51 3.52
C ALA A 23 2.14 6.68 3.51
N SER A 24 0.95 7.27 3.30
CA SER A 24 -0.31 6.52 3.44
C SER A 24 -1.38 6.81 2.39
N PHE A 25 -2.17 5.78 2.12
CA PHE A 25 -3.25 5.76 1.14
C PHE A 25 -4.49 5.10 1.75
N ARG A 26 -5.69 5.57 1.36
CA ARG A 26 -6.96 5.08 1.89
C ARG A 26 -7.95 4.77 0.77
N LYS A 27 -8.68 3.66 0.92
CA LYS A 27 -9.75 3.23 0.00
C LYS A 27 -10.71 2.30 0.74
N ASP A 28 -12.01 2.49 0.56
CA ASP A 28 -13.06 1.60 1.10
C ASP A 28 -12.90 1.26 2.60
N GLY A 29 -12.48 2.26 3.39
CA GLY A 29 -12.25 2.12 4.83
C GLY A 29 -10.95 1.41 5.21
N CYS A 30 -10.15 0.94 4.25
CA CYS A 30 -8.83 0.37 4.48
C CYS A 30 -7.74 1.44 4.33
N GLU A 31 -6.67 1.33 5.11
CA GLU A 31 -5.49 2.20 5.03
C GLU A 31 -4.23 1.37 4.79
N ILE A 32 -3.43 1.80 3.81
CA ILE A 32 -2.11 1.29 3.53
C ILE A 32 -1.09 2.31 3.98
N VAL A 33 -0.09 1.86 4.74
CA VAL A 33 1.03 2.69 5.22
C VAL A 33 2.35 2.10 4.72
N PHE A 34 3.19 2.96 4.16
CA PHE A 34 4.56 2.68 3.74
C PHE A 34 5.52 3.10 4.85
N ASP A 35 6.22 2.14 5.45
CA ASP A 35 7.32 2.44 6.35
C ASP A 35 8.64 2.64 5.58
N THR A 36 9.44 3.57 6.09
CA THR A 36 10.83 3.83 5.70
C THR A 36 11.74 2.60 5.75
N SER A 37 11.32 1.53 6.43
CA SER A 37 12.05 0.26 6.53
C SER A 37 11.81 -0.72 5.36
N HIS A 38 11.16 -0.29 4.26
CA HIS A 38 10.71 -1.17 3.16
C HIS A 38 9.63 -2.17 3.59
N TYR A 39 8.69 -1.73 4.42
CA TYR A 39 7.53 -2.53 4.82
C TYR A 39 6.24 -1.82 4.43
N VAL A 40 5.23 -2.61 4.09
CA VAL A 40 3.85 -2.14 3.94
C VAL A 40 3.01 -2.76 5.04
N GLU A 41 2.13 -1.96 5.60
CA GLU A 41 1.12 -2.38 6.56
C GLU A 41 -0.26 -2.05 6.01
N LEU A 42 -1.21 -2.95 6.26
CA LEU A 42 -2.61 -2.79 5.90
C LEU A 42 -3.46 -2.80 7.16
N TYR A 43 -4.32 -1.81 7.27
CA TYR A 43 -5.24 -1.60 8.37
C TYR A 43 -6.68 -1.64 7.86
N ASP A 44 -7.59 -2.21 8.66
CA ASP A 44 -9.03 -2.12 8.42
C ASP A 44 -9.63 -0.82 8.95
N ALA A 45 -10.95 -0.63 8.74
CA ALA A 45 -11.68 0.58 9.16
C ALA A 45 -11.72 0.80 10.67
N SER A 46 -11.33 -0.19 11.48
CA SER A 46 -11.20 -0.08 12.94
C SER A 46 -9.77 0.22 13.40
N GLU A 47 -8.88 0.59 12.46
CA GLU A 47 -7.45 0.82 12.69
C GLU A 47 -6.71 -0.44 13.18
N LYS A 48 -7.28 -1.62 12.94
CA LYS A 48 -6.63 -2.88 13.27
C LYS A 48 -5.75 -3.31 12.10
N ARG A 49 -4.47 -3.57 12.38
CA ARG A 49 -3.54 -4.12 11.39
C ARG A 49 -3.98 -5.53 11.00
N ILE A 50 -4.27 -5.73 9.72
CA ILE A 50 -4.73 -7.00 9.17
C ILE A 50 -3.64 -7.71 8.36
N SER A 51 -2.65 -6.99 7.85
CA SER A 51 -1.54 -7.57 7.09
C SER A 51 -0.29 -6.69 7.15
N GLU A 52 0.88 -7.31 7.05
CA GLU A 52 2.15 -6.61 6.86
C GLU A 52 3.09 -7.46 6.00
N ALA A 53 3.91 -6.80 5.17
CA ALA A 53 4.90 -7.49 4.36
C ALA A 53 6.12 -6.61 4.04
N PRO A 54 7.33 -7.18 3.92
CA PRO A 54 8.46 -6.47 3.35
C PRO A 54 8.24 -6.24 1.85
N ILE A 55 8.42 -5.01 1.39
CA ILE A 55 8.32 -4.59 -0.01
C ILE A 55 9.70 -4.19 -0.52
N ARG A 56 10.34 -5.08 -1.28
CA ARG A 56 11.65 -4.82 -1.90
C ARG A 56 11.52 -4.45 -3.37
N SER A 57 10.35 -4.66 -3.95
CA SER A 57 10.03 -4.44 -5.36
C SER A 57 8.56 -4.07 -5.57
N VAL A 58 8.23 -3.53 -6.75
CA VAL A 58 6.83 -3.27 -7.15
C VAL A 58 6.04 -4.58 -7.25
N GLU A 59 6.70 -5.67 -7.64
CA GLU A 59 6.07 -6.99 -7.73
C GLU A 59 5.67 -7.50 -6.34
N ASP A 60 6.49 -7.27 -5.30
CA ASP A 60 6.12 -7.58 -3.91
C ASP A 60 4.86 -6.81 -3.49
N MET A 61 4.73 -5.55 -3.93
CA MET A 61 3.57 -4.72 -3.63
C MET A 61 2.32 -5.20 -4.37
N ILE A 62 2.42 -5.47 -5.67
CA ILE A 62 1.30 -6.00 -6.46
C ILE A 62 0.85 -7.34 -5.86
N ASN A 63 1.78 -8.21 -5.49
CA ASN A 63 1.48 -9.47 -4.82
C ASN A 63 0.81 -9.26 -3.46
N PHE A 64 1.26 -8.28 -2.67
CA PHE A 64 0.63 -7.93 -1.41
C PHE A 64 -0.83 -7.47 -1.60
N LEU A 65 -1.08 -6.55 -2.53
CA LEU A 65 -2.43 -6.05 -2.82
C LEU A 65 -3.36 -7.19 -3.30
N ASN A 66 -2.90 -7.98 -4.27
CA ASN A 66 -3.65 -9.11 -4.81
C ASN A 66 -3.95 -10.18 -3.74
N SER A 67 -3.00 -10.46 -2.85
CA SER A 67 -3.17 -11.45 -1.77
C SER A 67 -4.21 -11.01 -0.74
N ASN A 68 -4.42 -9.70 -0.59
CA ASN A 68 -5.39 -9.13 0.34
C ASN A 68 -6.73 -8.76 -0.35
N GLN A 69 -6.89 -9.06 -1.65
CA GLN A 69 -8.13 -8.81 -2.42
C GLN A 69 -8.63 -7.35 -2.43
N ILE A 70 -7.72 -6.39 -2.59
CA ILE A 70 -8.00 -4.94 -2.53
C ILE A 70 -7.75 -4.22 -3.86
#